data_AF-A0A0C3EKW8-F1
#
_entry.id   AF-A0A0C3EKW8-F1
#
_cell.length_a   1.000
_cell.length_b   1.000
_cell.length_c   1.000
_cell.angle_alpha   90.00
_cell.angle_beta   90.00
_cell.angle_gamma   90.00
#
_symmetry.space_group_name_H-M   'P 1'
#
loop_
_entity.id
_entity.type
_entity.pdbx_description
1 polymer ?
#
loop_
_entity_poly.entity_id
_entity_poly.type
_entity_poly.pdbx_seq_one_letter_code
_entity_poly.pdbx_strand_id
1 'polypeptide(L)'
;MQILFRGLPTITETDLIADSKHDAVCPICYNTFVAIIAEEETSRAMDSPAHPVEELGVTKLERTCGHLFCRKELSETPFLPVRPANPSVAAS
;
A
#
# COMPACT_ATOMS: atom_id res chain seq x y z
N MET A 1 -6.74 -7.88 12.85
CA MET A 1 -5.63 -8.56 12.12
C MET A 1 -4.65 -7.49 11.68
N GLN A 2 -3.58 -7.21 12.44
CA GLN A 2 -2.67 -6.06 12.20
C GLN A 2 -1.24 -6.47 11.78
N ILE A 3 -1.04 -7.73 11.39
CA ILE A 3 0.30 -8.34 11.26
C ILE A 3 0.94 -8.08 9.89
N LEU A 4 0.16 -7.67 8.87
CA LEU A 4 0.64 -7.49 7.50
C LEU A 4 1.51 -6.22 7.33
N PHE A 5 1.25 -5.17 8.09
CA PHE A 5 1.92 -3.87 7.92
C PHE A 5 3.26 -3.73 8.63
N ARG A 6 3.52 -4.57 9.64
CA ARG A 6 4.73 -4.48 10.49
C ARG A 6 6.04 -4.79 9.74
N GLY A 7 5.98 -5.42 8.57
CA GLY A 7 7.15 -5.80 7.78
C GLY A 7 7.29 -5.06 6.46
N LEU A 8 6.37 -4.12 6.16
CA LEU A 8 6.34 -3.42 4.89
C LEU A 8 6.91 -2.00 5.08
N PRO A 9 7.82 -1.55 4.20
CA PRO A 9 8.39 -0.20 4.27
C PRO A 9 7.29 0.84 4.05
N THR A 10 7.33 1.91 4.84
CA THR A 10 6.47 3.08 4.66
C THR A 10 7.17 4.01 3.69
N ILE A 11 6.46 4.41 2.64
CA ILE A 11 6.99 5.29 1.61
C ILE A 11 6.48 6.70 1.89
N THR A 12 7.40 7.65 1.96
CA THR A 12 7.06 9.07 2.15
C THR A 12 6.90 9.79 0.82
N GLU A 13 6.36 11.01 0.84
CA GLU A 13 6.25 11.83 -0.36
C GLU A 13 7.63 12.09 -1.00
N THR A 14 8.65 12.31 -0.17
CA THR A 14 10.04 12.50 -0.62
C THR A 14 10.56 11.29 -1.40
N ASP A 15 10.22 10.07 -0.97
CA ASP A 15 10.59 8.83 -1.65
C ASP A 15 9.87 8.69 -3.00
N LEU A 16 8.59 9.09 -3.08
CA LEU A 16 7.83 9.11 -4.33
C LEU A 16 8.41 10.10 -5.35
N ILE A 17 8.85 11.26 -4.89
CA ILE A 17 9.53 12.26 -5.73
C ILE A 17 10.86 11.70 -6.22
N ALA A 18 11.64 11.06 -5.34
CA ALA A 18 12.92 10.44 -5.69
C ALA A 18 12.76 9.30 -6.73
N ASP A 19 11.71 8.49 -6.61
CA ASP A 19 11.37 7.41 -7.54
C ASP A 19 10.65 7.91 -8.83
N SER A 20 10.41 9.22 -8.99
CA SER A 20 9.61 9.81 -10.08
C SER A 20 8.20 9.20 -10.21
N LYS A 21 7.62 8.74 -9.09
CA LYS A 21 6.29 8.12 -8.98
C LYS A 21 5.29 9.02 -8.25
N HIS A 22 5.57 10.31 -8.18
CA HIS A 22 4.74 11.32 -7.52
C HIS A 22 3.29 11.34 -8.05
N ASP A 23 3.11 11.26 -9.37
CA ASP A 23 1.78 11.25 -10.00
C ASP A 23 1.18 9.85 -10.13
N ALA A 24 1.82 8.84 -9.54
CA ALA A 24 1.29 7.50 -9.58
C ALA A 24 0.08 7.36 -8.64
N VAL A 25 -0.83 6.49 -9.06
CA VAL A 25 -2.08 6.20 -8.35
C VAL A 25 -2.01 4.80 -7.76
N CYS A 26 -2.67 4.61 -6.62
CA CYS A 26 -2.88 3.28 -6.10
C CYS A 26 -3.82 2.51 -7.05
N PRO A 27 -3.42 1.34 -7.57
CA PRO A 27 -4.26 0.57 -8.49
C PRO A 27 -5.48 -0.09 -7.83
N ILE A 28 -5.63 0.04 -6.51
CA ILE A 28 -6.74 -0.56 -5.74
C ILE A 28 -7.86 0.48 -5.54
N CYS A 29 -7.54 1.60 -4.90
CA CYS A 29 -8.51 2.67 -4.62
C CYS A 29 -8.53 3.80 -5.65
N TYR A 30 -7.63 3.77 -6.65
CA TYR A 30 -7.49 4.80 -7.69
C TYR A 30 -7.16 6.22 -7.17
N ASN A 31 -6.85 6.38 -5.89
CA ASN A 31 -6.35 7.65 -5.35
C ASN A 31 -4.87 7.85 -5.67
N THR A 32 -4.47 9.10 -5.85
CA THR A 32 -3.06 9.47 -5.99
C THR A 32 -2.30 9.20 -4.69
N PHE A 33 -1.05 8.77 -4.79
CA PHE A 33 -0.24 8.51 -3.59
C PHE A 33 -0.07 9.76 -2.72
N VAL A 34 0.02 10.93 -3.34
CA VAL A 34 0.04 12.24 -2.66
C VAL A 34 -1.22 12.47 -1.82
N ALA A 35 -2.41 12.18 -2.37
CA ALA A 35 -3.65 12.33 -1.62
C ALA A 35 -3.73 11.37 -0.42
N ILE A 36 -3.22 10.15 -0.57
CA ILE A 36 -3.17 9.16 0.51
C ILE A 36 -2.22 9.60 1.63
N ILE A 37 -1.07 10.18 1.28
CA ILE A 37 -0.13 10.72 2.26
C ILE A 37 -0.71 11.95 2.96
N ALA A 38 -1.34 12.86 2.22
CA ALA A 38 -2.02 14.01 2.82
C ALA A 38 -3.16 13.59 3.76
N GLU A 39 -3.90 12.52 3.45
CA GLU A 39 -4.89 11.91 4.35
C GLU A 39 -4.23 11.35 5.63
N GLU A 40 -3.10 10.66 5.50
CA GLU A 40 -2.31 10.18 6.64
C GLU A 40 -1.86 11.35 7.54
N GLU A 41 -1.27 12.40 6.96
CA GLU A 41 -0.80 13.57 7.69
C GLU A 41 -1.94 14.33 8.37
N THR A 42 -3.06 14.50 7.67
CA THR A 42 -4.26 15.14 8.22
C THR A 42 -4.85 14.31 9.36
N SER A 43 -4.92 12.98 9.19
CA SER A 43 -5.46 12.08 10.22
C SER A 43 -4.57 12.04 11.45
N ARG A 44 -3.24 12.04 11.28
CA ARG A 44 -2.27 12.17 12.37
C ARG A 44 -2.37 13.53 13.07
N ALA A 45 -2.56 14.62 12.33
CA ALA A 45 -2.69 15.96 12.91
C ALA A 45 -4.02 16.16 13.65
N MET A 46 -5.09 15.50 13.20
CA MET A 46 -6.43 15.60 13.79
C MET A 46 -6.72 14.55 14.87
N ASP A 47 -5.83 13.56 15.08
CA ASP A 47 -5.99 12.44 16.04
C ASP A 47 -7.40 11.80 15.95
N SER A 48 -7.93 11.71 14.73
CA SER A 48 -9.33 11.35 14.49
C SER A 48 -9.47 9.83 14.35
N PRO A 49 -10.33 9.16 15.13
CA PRO A 49 -10.31 7.71 15.32
C PRO A 49 -11.01 6.91 14.20
N ALA A 50 -11.26 7.52 13.04
CA ALA A 50 -11.97 6.82 11.96
C ALA A 50 -11.19 5.58 11.49
N HIS A 51 -9.86 5.67 11.44
CA HIS A 51 -8.96 4.55 11.16
C HIS A 51 -7.66 4.69 11.97
N PRO A 52 -7.06 3.58 12.42
CA PRO A 52 -5.74 3.61 13.06
C PRO A 52 -4.70 4.16 12.07
N VAL A 53 -3.91 5.14 12.52
CA VAL A 53 -2.90 5.83 11.69
C VAL A 53 -1.85 4.88 11.13
N GLU A 54 -1.65 3.72 11.75
CA GLU A 54 -0.75 2.67 11.27
C GLU A 54 -1.24 1.99 9.97
N GLU A 55 -2.53 2.11 9.66
CA GLU A 55 -3.16 1.58 8.44
C GLU A 55 -3.28 2.64 7.33
N LEU A 56 -2.86 3.88 7.59
CA LEU A 56 -2.82 4.95 6.59
C LEU A 56 -1.42 5.06 5.96
N GLY A 57 -1.37 5.62 4.75
CA GLY A 57 -0.12 5.84 4.02
C GLY A 57 0.14 4.88 2.87
N VAL A 58 1.34 4.99 2.30
CA VAL A 58 1.77 4.24 1.11
C VAL A 58 2.85 3.23 1.50
N THR A 59 2.82 2.07 0.85
CA THR A 59 3.80 1.01 1.06
C THR A 59 4.28 0.39 -0.24
N LYS A 60 5.50 -0.13 -0.23
CA LYS A 60 6.16 -0.78 -1.37
C LYS A 60 6.34 -2.28 -1.09
N LEU A 61 5.90 -3.12 -2.01
CA LEU A 61 6.10 -4.57 -1.95
C LEU A 61 7.53 -4.95 -2.40
N GLU A 62 8.55 -4.60 -1.62
CA GLU A 62 9.95 -4.84 -2.00
C GLU A 62 10.31 -6.32 -2.15
N ARG A 63 9.63 -7.23 -1.44
CA ARG A 63 9.94 -8.66 -1.46
C ARG A 63 9.39 -9.43 -2.67
N THR A 64 8.49 -8.85 -3.45
CA THR A 64 7.81 -9.57 -4.55
C THR A 64 7.96 -8.86 -5.89
N CYS A 65 7.38 -7.67 -6.03
CA CYS A 65 7.21 -7.02 -7.33
C CYS A 65 7.53 -5.51 -7.34
N GLY A 66 7.86 -4.91 -6.19
CA GLY A 66 8.26 -3.50 -6.08
C GLY A 66 7.13 -2.49 -6.35
N HIS A 67 5.89 -2.95 -6.45
CA HIS A 67 4.72 -2.09 -6.65
C HIS A 67 4.33 -1.34 -5.36
N LEU A 68 3.75 -0.15 -5.55
CA LEU A 68 3.30 0.74 -4.49
C LEU A 68 1.78 0.63 -4.30
N PHE A 69 1.32 0.61 -3.05
CA PHE A 69 -0.09 0.51 -2.70
C PHE A 69 -0.42 1.33 -1.45
N CYS A 70 -1.69 1.71 -1.27
CA CYS A 70 -2.17 2.29 -0.03
C CYS A 70 -2.31 1.19 1.05
N ARG A 71 -2.04 1.54 2.31
CA ARG A 71 -2.19 0.62 3.45
C ARG A 71 -3.65 0.38 3.82
N LYS A 72 -4.52 1.38 3.60
CA LYS A 72 -5.95 1.35 3.91
C LYS A 72 -6.67 0.16 3.26
N GLU A 73 -6.50 -0.02 1.95
CA GLU A 73 -7.16 -1.12 1.23
C GLU A 73 -6.54 -2.49 1.54
N LEU A 74 -5.26 -2.52 1.94
CA LEU A 74 -4.60 -3.75 2.38
C LEU A 74 -5.10 -4.21 3.75
N SER A 75 -5.73 -3.34 4.56
CA SER A 75 -6.26 -3.70 5.89
C SER A 75 -7.71 -4.17 5.81
N GLU A 76 -8.50 -3.60 4.88
CA GLU A 76 -9.90 -3.97 4.67
C GLU A 76 -10.09 -5.20 3.77
N THR A 77 -9.20 -5.46 2.81
CA THR A 77 -9.40 -6.60 1.91
C THR A 77 -9.02 -7.93 2.58
N PRO A 78 -9.95 -8.90 2.71
CA PRO A 78 -9.57 -10.25 3.07
C PRO A 78 -8.70 -10.78 1.93
N PHE A 79 -7.41 -10.89 2.19
CA PHE A 79 -6.44 -11.54 1.32
C PHE A 79 -6.94 -12.96 1.03
N LEU A 80 -7.74 -13.13 -0.03
CA LEU A 80 -8.03 -14.43 -0.58
C LEU A 80 -6.66 -15.03 -0.94
N PRO A 81 -6.38 -16.28 -0.54
CA PRO A 81 -5.07 -16.89 -0.74
C PRO A 81 -4.75 -16.82 -2.24
N VAL A 82 -3.71 -16.05 -2.57
CA VAL A 82 -3.11 -16.02 -3.90
C VAL A 82 -2.76 -17.46 -4.21
N ARG A 83 -3.51 -18.09 -5.12
CA ARG A 83 -3.19 -19.44 -5.59
C ARG A 83 -1.77 -19.34 -6.19
N PRO A 84 -0.81 -20.17 -5.76
CA PRO A 84 0.49 -20.18 -6.41
C PRO A 84 0.25 -20.44 -7.90
N ALA A 85 0.87 -19.60 -8.75
CA ALA A 85 0.85 -19.81 -10.19
C ALA A 85 1.38 -21.22 -10.47
N ASN A 86 0.50 -22.08 -10.98
CA ASN A 86 0.82 -23.46 -11.29
C ASN A 86 1.85 -23.48 -12.44
N PRO A 87 3.07 -24.03 -12.25
CA PRO A 87 4.06 -24.08 -13.33
C PRO A 87 3.80 -25.21 -14.36
N SER A 88 2.65 -25.90 -14.31
CA SER A 88 2.41 -27.14 -15.07
C SER A 88 1.70 -26.99 -16.43
N VAL A 89 1.76 -25.84 -17.13
CA VAL A 89 1.21 -25.71 -18.50
C VAL A 89 2.27 -25.51 -19.60
N ALA A 90 3.54 -25.79 -19.30
CA ALA A 90 4.62 -25.83 -20.29
C ALA A 90 5.17 -27.24 -20.47
N ALA A 91 4.32 -28.19 -20.86
CA ALA A 91 4.73 -29.45 -21.49
C ALA A 91 3.50 -30.17 -22.07
N SER A 92 3.33 -30.06 -23.38
CA SER A 92 2.68 -30.97 -24.36
C SER A 92 1.89 -30.20 -25.40
#